data_AF-A0A519F2W4-F1
#
_entry.id   AF-A0A519F2W4-F1
#
_cell.length_a   1.000
_cell.length_b   1.000
_cell.length_c   1.000
_cell.angle_alpha   90.00
_cell.angle_beta   90.00
_cell.angle_gamma   90.00
#
_symmetry.space_group_name_H-M   'P 1'
#
loop_
_entity.id
_entity.type
_entity.pdbx_description
1 polymer ?
#
loop_
_entity_poly.entity_id
_entity_poly.type
_entity_poly.pdbx_seq_one_letter_code
_entity_poly.pdbx_strand_id
1 'polypeptide(L)'
;SSENRAKQVRFSHSYLEVTPQVVYRNGQSRPTDPGDLVGKRILVLKGSSHAEQLAALKVKYPGINYEESDQVEVVDLLRMVDEGQIDLTLVDSNELAMNQVYFPNVRVGFDLGDGRDQRWAVALGDDNSLLNEINAYLDKMQKNGMLQRLKDRYYGHVDVLGYVGAYTFAQHLQERLPKYEKHFQTAAKAEQVDWRLLAAIGYQESLWQPGVTSKTGVRGLMMLTQSTAQAMGVSNRLDAKQSIQGGAKYFAYVKEQLDDSIQEPDRTWLALASYNIGSGHLDDARKLAESEGLNPNKWLDVKKMLPRLSQKKWYSKTRYGYARGGEPVSFVANIRRYYDILTWVTQPQMEGGQVAEGSLHVPGVDKTRPSEEKAPL
;
A
#
# COMPACT_ATOMS: atom_id res chain seq x y z
N SER A 1 23.16 -5.23 5.73
CA SER A 1 23.46 -6.68 5.59
C SER A 1 24.40 -7.13 6.71
N SER A 2 24.58 -8.44 6.91
CA SER A 2 25.54 -8.99 7.88
C SER A 2 26.96 -9.11 7.29
N GLU A 3 27.96 -9.12 8.16
CA GLU A 3 29.38 -9.27 7.76
C GLU A 3 29.68 -10.60 7.07
N ASN A 4 28.91 -11.66 7.37
CA ASN A 4 29.09 -12.96 6.73
C ASN A 4 28.54 -12.99 5.30
N ARG A 5 27.39 -12.37 5.05
CA ARG A 5 26.86 -12.22 3.67
C ARG A 5 27.79 -11.37 2.79
N ALA A 6 28.45 -10.35 3.36
CA ALA A 6 29.43 -9.53 2.64
C ALA A 6 30.69 -10.32 2.16
N LYS A 7 30.90 -11.54 2.67
CA LYS A 7 31.94 -12.48 2.22
C LYS A 7 31.45 -13.44 1.12
N GLN A 8 30.19 -13.30 0.67
CA GLN A 8 29.54 -14.19 -0.32
C GLN A 8 28.94 -13.42 -1.51
N VAL A 9 28.51 -12.17 -1.30
CA VAL A 9 27.94 -11.27 -2.33
C VAL A 9 28.44 -9.84 -2.13
N ARG A 10 28.49 -9.04 -3.20
CA ARG A 10 28.62 -7.58 -3.09
C ARG A 10 27.24 -6.94 -3.00
N PHE A 11 27.13 -5.85 -2.24
CA PHE A 11 25.88 -5.12 -2.06
C PHE A 11 25.92 -3.74 -2.71
N SER A 12 24.77 -3.29 -3.22
CA SER A 12 24.58 -1.94 -3.74
C SER A 12 24.59 -0.86 -2.64
N HIS A 13 24.46 0.39 -3.07
CA HIS A 13 23.93 1.48 -2.25
C HIS A 13 22.55 1.09 -1.67
N SER A 14 22.21 1.68 -0.52
CA SER A 14 20.89 1.52 0.11
C SER A 14 19.79 2.15 -0.72
N TYR A 15 18.62 1.52 -0.76
CA TYR A 15 17.41 2.11 -1.35
C TYR A 15 16.24 2.21 -0.38
N LEU A 16 16.18 1.39 0.68
CA LEU A 16 15.13 1.40 1.68
C LEU A 16 15.71 1.08 3.05
N GLU A 17 15.37 1.89 4.05
CA GLU A 17 15.62 1.59 5.46
C GLU A 17 14.42 0.82 6.01
N VAL A 18 14.69 -0.26 6.74
CA VAL A 18 13.70 -1.15 7.35
C VAL A 18 14.16 -1.56 8.75
N THR A 19 13.23 -1.83 9.66
CA THR A 19 13.56 -2.28 11.02
C THR A 19 13.11 -3.72 11.19
N PRO A 20 13.96 -4.67 11.59
CA PRO A 20 13.50 -6.02 11.95
C PRO A 20 12.59 -5.95 13.19
N GLN A 21 11.38 -6.50 13.12
CA GLN A 21 10.40 -6.45 14.21
C GLN A 21 10.04 -7.86 14.68
N VAL A 22 10.14 -8.11 15.98
CA VAL A 22 9.56 -9.32 16.58
C VAL A 22 8.04 -9.16 16.56
N VAL A 23 7.35 -10.14 15.98
CA VAL A 23 5.90 -10.14 15.78
C VAL A 23 5.25 -11.24 16.62
N TYR A 24 4.16 -10.91 17.32
CA TYR A 24 3.43 -11.80 18.24
C TYR A 24 1.93 -11.76 18.02
N ARG A 25 1.21 -12.71 18.63
CA ARG A 25 -0.26 -12.78 18.59
C ARG A 25 -0.93 -11.98 19.70
N ASN A 26 -1.80 -11.04 19.33
CA ASN A 26 -2.69 -10.31 20.23
C ASN A 26 -3.50 -11.26 21.12
N GLY A 27 -3.56 -10.97 22.42
CA GLY A 27 -4.16 -11.85 23.43
C GLY A 27 -3.18 -12.84 24.07
N GLN A 28 -2.00 -13.06 23.49
CA GLN A 28 -0.85 -13.64 24.21
C GLN A 28 -0.03 -12.53 24.92
N SER A 29 0.86 -12.94 25.83
CA SER A 29 1.82 -12.03 26.47
C SER A 29 2.78 -11.44 25.43
N ARG A 30 2.75 -10.12 25.26
CA ARG A 30 3.66 -9.36 24.40
C ARG A 30 5.12 -9.55 24.87
N PRO A 31 6.05 -9.99 24.00
CA PRO A 31 7.48 -9.90 24.29
C PRO A 31 7.93 -8.44 24.21
N THR A 32 8.82 -8.05 25.11
CA THR A 32 9.32 -6.69 25.29
C THR A 32 10.83 -6.56 25.12
N ASP A 33 11.60 -7.62 25.40
CA ASP A 33 13.03 -7.68 25.09
C ASP A 33 13.47 -9.06 24.54
N PRO A 34 14.69 -9.21 24.00
CA PRO A 34 15.17 -10.48 23.44
C PRO A 34 15.18 -11.69 24.38
N GLY A 35 15.14 -11.50 25.70
CA GLY A 35 14.96 -12.56 26.69
C GLY A 35 13.57 -13.19 26.66
N ASP A 36 12.52 -12.43 26.32
CA ASP A 36 11.14 -12.91 26.21
C ASP A 36 10.92 -13.91 25.06
N LEU A 37 11.92 -14.08 24.19
CA LEU A 37 11.94 -15.07 23.10
C LEU A 37 12.23 -16.49 23.61
N VAL A 38 12.75 -16.65 24.84
CA VAL A 38 13.05 -17.95 25.44
C VAL A 38 11.77 -18.77 25.61
N GLY A 39 11.80 -20.03 25.16
CA GLY A 39 10.67 -20.96 25.28
C GLY A 39 9.44 -20.64 24.42
N LYS A 40 9.56 -19.76 23.41
CA LYS A 40 8.50 -19.50 22.41
C LYS A 40 8.67 -20.43 21.20
N ARG A 41 7.57 -20.70 20.49
CA ARG A 41 7.61 -21.30 19.15
C ARG A 41 7.85 -20.18 18.14
N ILE A 42 9.07 -20.13 17.59
CA ILE A 42 9.51 -19.09 16.65
C ILE A 42 9.83 -19.74 15.30
N LEU A 43 9.27 -19.23 14.20
CA LEU A 43 9.60 -19.67 12.84
C LEU A 43 10.01 -18.45 12.00
N VAL A 44 11.07 -18.60 11.20
CA VAL A 44 11.56 -17.59 10.26
C VAL A 44 11.94 -18.22 8.92
N LEU A 45 12.13 -17.38 7.89
CA LEU A 45 12.66 -17.83 6.60
C LEU A 45 14.10 -18.34 6.76
N LYS A 46 14.38 -19.50 6.16
CA LYS A 46 15.66 -20.20 6.24
C LYS A 46 16.79 -19.40 5.59
N GLY A 47 17.92 -19.28 6.30
CA GLY A 47 19.07 -18.50 5.86
C GLY A 47 18.82 -16.98 5.74
N SER A 48 17.70 -16.46 6.26
CA SER A 48 17.38 -15.03 6.27
C SER A 48 18.29 -14.21 7.22
N SER A 49 18.29 -12.89 7.05
CA SER A 49 18.94 -11.99 8.03
C SER A 49 18.27 -12.02 9.41
N HIS A 50 17.03 -12.51 9.48
CA HIS A 50 16.25 -12.72 10.69
C HIS A 50 16.69 -14.00 11.42
N ALA A 51 16.93 -15.09 10.68
CA ALA A 51 17.58 -16.29 11.21
C ALA A 51 18.99 -16.00 11.75
N GLU A 52 19.79 -15.21 11.03
CA GLU A 52 21.11 -14.76 11.51
C GLU A 52 21.01 -13.93 12.81
N GLN A 53 19.96 -13.13 12.99
CA GLN A 53 19.70 -12.42 14.26
C GLN A 53 19.32 -13.36 15.40
N LEU A 54 18.45 -14.34 15.16
CA LEU A 54 18.06 -15.34 16.17
C LEU A 54 19.25 -16.23 16.57
N ALA A 55 20.11 -16.61 15.63
CA ALA A 55 21.36 -17.31 15.89
C ALA A 55 22.29 -16.49 16.80
N ALA A 56 22.50 -15.21 16.49
CA ALA A 56 23.32 -14.31 17.31
C ALA A 56 22.72 -14.09 18.72
N LEU A 57 21.39 -13.95 18.83
CA LEU A 57 20.70 -13.86 20.12
C LEU A 57 20.84 -15.15 20.94
N LYS A 58 20.77 -16.33 20.31
CA LYS A 58 20.88 -17.63 20.99
C LYS A 58 22.22 -17.82 21.71
N VAL A 59 23.30 -17.19 21.21
CA VAL A 59 24.61 -17.17 21.92
C VAL A 59 24.52 -16.43 23.26
N LYS A 60 23.71 -15.35 23.33
CA LYS A 60 23.48 -14.58 24.57
C LYS A 60 22.37 -15.17 25.45
N TYR A 61 21.38 -15.82 24.84
CA TYR A 61 20.21 -16.41 25.50
C TYR A 61 20.01 -17.87 25.01
N PRO A 62 20.74 -18.86 25.58
CA PRO A 62 20.75 -20.24 25.07
C PRO A 62 19.39 -20.96 25.03
N GLY A 63 18.40 -20.48 25.79
CA GLY A 63 17.02 -20.98 25.80
C GLY A 63 16.15 -20.52 24.62
N ILE A 64 16.66 -19.67 23.72
CA ILE A 64 15.95 -19.33 22.47
C ILE A 64 16.01 -20.55 21.54
N ASN A 65 14.85 -21.06 21.17
CA ASN A 65 14.69 -22.05 20.11
C ASN A 65 13.85 -21.43 19.00
N TYR A 66 14.24 -21.71 17.76
CA TYR A 66 13.58 -21.22 16.56
C TYR A 66 13.77 -22.25 15.44
N GLU A 67 12.84 -22.23 14.49
CA GLU A 67 12.82 -23.08 13.31
C GLU A 67 13.07 -22.23 12.06
N GLU A 68 13.58 -22.87 11.01
CA GLU A 68 13.90 -22.26 9.71
C GLU A 68 13.23 -23.04 8.59
N SER A 69 12.42 -22.38 7.76
CA SER A 69 11.73 -23.00 6.62
C SER A 69 12.06 -22.31 5.29
N ASP A 70 12.20 -23.11 4.23
CA ASP A 70 12.29 -22.71 2.83
C ASP A 70 11.03 -23.10 2.02
N GLN A 71 9.94 -23.44 2.72
CA GLN A 71 8.65 -23.87 2.15
C GLN A 71 7.49 -22.91 2.48
N VAL A 72 7.80 -21.69 2.95
CA VAL A 72 6.84 -20.67 3.39
C VAL A 72 7.36 -19.28 3.01
N GLU A 73 6.47 -18.33 2.81
CA GLU A 73 6.82 -16.92 2.62
C GLU A 73 6.45 -16.06 3.84
N VAL A 74 6.88 -14.79 3.87
CA VAL A 74 6.58 -13.87 5.00
C VAL A 74 5.08 -13.74 5.29
N VAL A 75 4.25 -13.83 4.25
CA VAL A 75 2.79 -13.88 4.35
C VAL A 75 2.29 -15.06 5.20
N ASP A 76 2.91 -16.23 5.06
CA ASP A 76 2.52 -17.44 5.79
C ASP A 76 3.02 -17.41 7.22
N LEU A 77 4.24 -16.90 7.47
CA LEU A 77 4.76 -16.67 8.82
C LEU A 77 3.81 -15.77 9.63
N LEU A 78 3.31 -14.69 9.02
CA LEU A 78 2.32 -13.81 9.65
C LEU A 78 0.96 -14.49 9.84
N ARG A 79 0.49 -15.33 8.89
CA ARG A 79 -0.71 -16.14 9.05
C ARG A 79 -0.59 -17.14 10.21
N MET A 80 0.56 -17.79 10.34
CA MET A 80 0.85 -18.76 11.40
C MET A 80 0.86 -18.10 12.79
N VAL A 81 1.31 -16.85 12.92
CA VAL A 81 1.14 -16.06 14.16
C VAL A 81 -0.32 -15.69 14.37
N ASP A 82 -1.04 -15.27 13.32
CA ASP A 82 -2.43 -14.82 13.44
C ASP A 82 -3.38 -15.92 13.93
N GLU A 83 -3.19 -17.13 13.42
CA GLU A 83 -3.93 -18.34 13.78
C GLU A 83 -3.42 -18.97 15.10
N GLY A 84 -2.19 -18.66 15.51
CA GLY A 84 -1.52 -19.19 16.71
C GLY A 84 -0.81 -20.53 16.50
N GLN A 85 -0.57 -20.91 15.24
CA GLN A 85 0.25 -22.08 14.88
C GLN A 85 1.69 -21.94 15.40
N ILE A 86 2.24 -20.72 15.39
CA ILE A 86 3.47 -20.32 16.09
C ILE A 86 3.16 -19.17 17.05
N ASP A 87 4.06 -18.91 18.00
CA ASP A 87 3.88 -17.80 18.96
C ASP A 87 4.47 -16.49 18.43
N LEU A 88 5.65 -16.58 17.79
CA LEU A 88 6.38 -15.44 17.26
C LEU A 88 6.93 -15.67 15.86
N THR A 89 7.16 -14.57 15.14
CA THR A 89 8.08 -14.52 14.00
C THR A 89 8.91 -13.23 14.03
N LEU A 90 9.84 -13.08 13.09
CA LEU A 90 10.72 -11.92 12.95
C LEU A 90 10.82 -11.57 11.46
N VAL A 91 10.37 -10.36 11.12
CA VAL A 91 10.18 -9.86 9.74
C VAL A 91 10.65 -8.40 9.65
N ASP A 92 10.85 -7.86 8.45
CA ASP A 92 11.16 -6.43 8.29
C ASP A 92 9.89 -5.56 8.36
N SER A 93 10.02 -4.34 8.89
CA SER A 93 8.89 -3.45 9.19
C SER A 93 8.05 -3.10 7.97
N ASN A 94 8.63 -3.03 6.77
CA ASN A 94 7.89 -2.82 5.52
C ASN A 94 7.03 -4.03 5.11
N GLU A 95 7.45 -5.25 5.46
CA GLU A 95 6.75 -6.50 5.16
C GLU A 95 5.55 -6.66 6.09
N LEU A 96 5.75 -6.40 7.39
CA LEU A 96 4.66 -6.31 8.35
C LEU A 96 3.69 -5.19 7.96
N ALA A 97 4.20 -4.00 7.65
CA ALA A 97 3.40 -2.86 7.22
C ALA A 97 2.48 -3.20 6.03
N MET A 98 3.01 -3.86 5.01
CA MET A 98 2.21 -4.31 3.86
C MET A 98 1.08 -5.25 4.29
N ASN A 99 1.39 -6.25 5.12
CA ASN A 99 0.53 -7.42 5.42
C ASN A 99 -0.37 -7.31 6.66
N GLN A 100 -0.10 -6.38 7.60
CA GLN A 100 -0.77 -6.22 8.91
C GLN A 100 -2.31 -6.13 8.85
N VAL A 101 -2.88 -5.82 7.68
CA VAL A 101 -4.33 -5.69 7.46
C VAL A 101 -5.03 -6.99 7.08
N TYR A 102 -4.30 -8.01 6.62
CA TYR A 102 -4.83 -9.36 6.41
C TYR A 102 -4.82 -10.19 7.71
N PHE A 103 -4.00 -9.77 8.67
CA PHE A 103 -3.70 -10.49 9.91
C PHE A 103 -4.07 -9.62 11.13
N PRO A 104 -5.33 -9.68 11.62
CA PRO A 104 -5.82 -8.82 12.68
C PRO A 104 -5.32 -9.21 14.09
N ASN A 105 -4.83 -10.42 14.31
CA ASN A 105 -4.22 -10.81 15.58
C ASN A 105 -2.72 -10.52 15.62
N VAL A 106 -2.04 -10.44 14.48
CA VAL A 106 -0.61 -10.06 14.38
C VAL A 106 -0.30 -8.67 14.97
N ARG A 107 0.81 -8.53 15.71
CA ARG A 107 1.28 -7.29 16.34
C ARG A 107 2.81 -7.20 16.49
N VAL A 108 3.35 -5.98 16.50
CA VAL A 108 4.74 -5.71 16.93
C VAL A 108 4.90 -5.94 18.43
N GLY A 109 5.84 -6.83 18.79
CA GLY A 109 6.37 -7.01 20.13
C GLY A 109 7.38 -5.91 20.45
N PHE A 110 8.52 -5.92 19.77
CA PHE A 110 9.55 -4.88 19.85
C PHE A 110 10.43 -4.88 18.58
N ASP A 111 11.17 -3.79 18.38
CA ASP A 111 12.12 -3.62 17.28
C ASP A 111 13.47 -4.28 17.64
N LEU A 112 13.94 -5.23 16.82
CA LEU A 112 15.13 -6.03 17.11
C LEU A 112 16.39 -5.40 16.50
N GLY A 113 16.91 -4.39 17.20
CA GLY A 113 18.10 -3.65 16.81
C GLY A 113 17.80 -2.47 15.89
N ASP A 114 18.86 -1.83 15.40
CA ASP A 114 18.76 -0.59 14.62
C ASP A 114 18.19 -0.81 13.21
N GLY A 115 17.79 0.31 12.58
CA GLY A 115 17.37 0.36 11.18
C GLY A 115 18.45 -0.20 10.24
N ARG A 116 17.99 -0.90 9.19
CA ARG A 116 18.83 -1.64 8.25
C ARG A 116 18.59 -1.20 6.81
N ASP A 117 19.68 -1.02 6.09
CA ASP A 117 19.67 -0.81 4.65
C ASP A 117 19.33 -2.10 3.89
N GLN A 118 18.18 -2.09 3.20
CA GLN A 118 17.89 -2.98 2.09
C GLN A 118 18.66 -2.53 0.83
N ARG A 119 19.32 -3.50 0.19
CA ARG A 119 20.34 -3.34 -0.86
C ARG A 119 20.23 -4.49 -1.85
N TRP A 120 20.42 -4.24 -3.14
CA TRP A 120 20.56 -5.32 -4.12
C TRP A 120 21.88 -6.07 -3.89
N ALA A 121 21.86 -7.37 -4.15
CA ALA A 121 23.04 -8.24 -4.06
C ALA A 121 23.47 -8.68 -5.46
N VAL A 122 24.78 -8.70 -5.71
CA VAL A 122 25.39 -9.25 -6.93
C VAL A 122 26.47 -10.26 -6.55
N ALA A 123 26.79 -11.17 -7.48
CA ALA A 123 27.84 -12.17 -7.29
C ALA A 123 29.21 -11.54 -6.97
N LEU A 124 30.05 -12.27 -6.24
CA LEU A 124 31.46 -11.92 -6.09
C LEU A 124 32.23 -12.19 -7.39
N GLY A 125 33.16 -11.28 -7.70
CA GLY A 125 34.11 -11.35 -8.81
C GLY A 125 34.93 -10.05 -8.84
N ASP A 126 36.00 -9.98 -9.61
CA ASP A 126 36.82 -8.75 -9.66
C ASP A 126 36.17 -7.63 -10.47
N ASP A 127 35.31 -7.98 -11.43
CA ASP A 127 34.49 -7.01 -12.16
C ASP A 127 33.47 -6.32 -11.23
N ASN A 128 33.31 -5.01 -11.44
CA ASN A 128 32.32 -4.17 -10.77
C ASN A 128 31.39 -3.45 -11.77
N SER A 129 31.48 -3.72 -13.08
CA SER A 129 30.71 -3.07 -14.14
C SER A 129 29.21 -2.97 -13.80
N LEU A 130 28.56 -4.12 -13.56
CA LEU A 130 27.15 -4.21 -13.19
C LEU A 130 26.84 -3.52 -11.85
N LEU A 131 27.72 -3.62 -10.85
CA LEU A 131 27.52 -3.00 -9.54
C LEU A 131 27.58 -1.47 -9.62
N ASN A 132 28.47 -0.94 -10.45
CA ASN A 132 28.61 0.50 -10.70
C ASN A 132 27.37 1.06 -11.39
N GLU A 133 26.85 0.37 -12.42
CA GLU A 133 25.60 0.76 -13.09
C GLU A 133 24.38 0.66 -12.17
N ILE A 134 24.28 -0.39 -11.33
CA ILE A 134 23.24 -0.49 -10.30
C ILE A 134 23.31 0.70 -9.33
N ASN A 135 24.50 1.04 -8.82
CA ASN A 135 24.68 2.16 -7.91
C ASN A 135 24.34 3.49 -8.59
N ALA A 136 24.79 3.72 -9.83
CA ALA A 136 24.45 4.91 -10.60
C ALA A 136 22.94 5.04 -10.88
N TYR A 137 22.26 3.91 -11.14
CA TYR A 137 20.81 3.84 -11.30
C TYR A 137 20.08 4.18 -9.99
N LEU A 138 20.46 3.56 -8.87
CA LEU A 138 19.84 3.82 -7.56
C LEU A 138 20.04 5.29 -7.13
N ASP A 139 21.24 5.82 -7.29
CA ASP A 139 21.56 7.24 -7.07
C ASP A 139 20.67 8.16 -7.91
N LYS A 140 20.52 7.88 -9.21
CA LYS A 140 19.65 8.64 -10.13
C LYS A 140 18.19 8.57 -9.70
N MET A 141 17.72 7.40 -9.27
CA MET A 141 16.35 7.15 -8.79
C MET A 141 16.07 7.80 -7.44
N GLN A 142 17.07 7.96 -6.58
CA GLN A 142 16.97 8.76 -5.35
C GLN A 142 16.95 10.26 -5.68
N LYS A 143 17.91 10.75 -6.48
CA LYS A 143 18.06 12.16 -6.87
C LYS A 143 16.85 12.70 -7.63
N ASN A 144 16.22 11.90 -8.51
CA ASN A 144 14.99 12.29 -9.22
C ASN A 144 13.67 11.98 -8.45
N GLY A 145 13.79 11.52 -7.20
CA GLY A 145 12.67 11.19 -6.32
C GLY A 145 11.86 9.95 -6.69
N MET A 146 12.20 9.20 -7.75
CA MET A 146 11.43 8.00 -8.17
C MET A 146 11.42 6.93 -7.09
N LEU A 147 12.52 6.77 -6.36
CA LEU A 147 12.61 5.87 -5.22
C LEU A 147 11.61 6.25 -4.12
N GLN A 148 11.43 7.54 -3.82
CA GLN A 148 10.38 7.98 -2.89
C GLN A 148 8.98 7.78 -3.49
N ARG A 149 8.78 8.02 -4.80
CA ARG A 149 7.50 7.72 -5.47
C ARG A 149 7.12 6.23 -5.39
N LEU A 150 8.10 5.33 -5.38
CA LEU A 150 7.88 3.89 -5.18
C LEU A 150 7.57 3.56 -3.70
N LYS A 151 8.31 4.13 -2.74
CA LYS A 151 7.97 4.01 -1.30
C LYS A 151 6.56 4.54 -1.00
N ASP A 152 6.21 5.70 -1.53
CA ASP A 152 4.88 6.30 -1.42
C ASP A 152 3.80 5.56 -2.24
N ARG A 153 4.19 4.69 -3.18
CA ARG A 153 3.27 3.83 -3.94
C ARG A 153 2.86 2.59 -3.13
N TYR A 154 3.80 1.92 -2.50
CA TYR A 154 3.56 0.64 -1.81
C TYR A 154 3.35 0.78 -0.29
N TYR A 155 4.10 1.69 0.37
CA TYR A 155 4.14 1.78 1.83
C TYR A 155 3.52 3.07 2.39
N GLY A 156 3.56 4.19 1.66
CA GLY A 156 3.12 5.53 2.12
C GLY A 156 1.61 5.75 2.38
N HIS A 157 0.88 4.67 2.66
CA HIS A 157 -0.51 4.63 3.13
C HIS A 157 -0.82 3.44 4.06
N VAL A 158 0.20 2.75 4.58
CA VAL A 158 -0.02 1.69 5.57
C VAL A 158 -0.58 2.25 6.88
N ASP A 159 0.10 3.26 7.44
CA ASP A 159 -0.14 3.81 8.79
C ASP A 159 -1.54 4.45 8.96
N VAL A 160 -2.23 4.63 7.84
CA VAL A 160 -3.54 5.26 7.72
C VAL A 160 -4.66 4.39 8.30
N LEU A 161 -4.51 3.07 8.22
CA LEU A 161 -5.41 2.10 8.88
C LEU A 161 -4.75 1.54 10.14
N GLY A 162 -4.62 2.39 11.16
CA GLY A 162 -4.25 1.94 12.50
C GLY A 162 -5.14 0.78 12.98
N TYR A 163 -4.54 -0.21 13.65
CA TYR A 163 -5.05 -1.57 13.86
C TYR A 163 -6.58 -1.77 13.85
N VAL A 164 -7.34 -1.05 14.68
CA VAL A 164 -8.80 -1.20 14.79
C VAL A 164 -9.49 -1.03 13.42
N GLY A 165 -9.07 -0.06 12.61
CA GLY A 165 -9.61 0.16 11.27
C GLY A 165 -9.31 -0.97 10.29
N ALA A 166 -8.15 -1.62 10.42
CA ALA A 166 -7.77 -2.78 9.63
C ALA A 166 -8.63 -4.01 9.97
N TYR A 167 -8.81 -4.32 11.27
CA TYR A 167 -9.70 -5.40 11.70
C TYR A 167 -11.16 -5.16 11.29
N THR A 168 -11.68 -3.94 11.51
CA THR A 168 -13.03 -3.58 11.09
C THR A 168 -13.21 -3.65 9.57
N PHE A 169 -12.19 -3.33 8.76
CA PHE A 169 -12.24 -3.57 7.32
C PHE A 169 -12.35 -5.07 6.99
N ALA A 170 -11.53 -5.92 7.61
CA ALA A 170 -11.56 -7.36 7.37
C ALA A 170 -12.92 -8.00 7.73
N GLN A 171 -13.54 -7.59 8.85
CA GLN A 171 -14.90 -8.01 9.20
C GLN A 171 -15.92 -7.58 8.12
N HIS A 172 -15.90 -6.30 7.73
CA HIS A 172 -16.81 -5.79 6.70
C HIS A 172 -16.58 -6.41 5.32
N LEU A 173 -15.35 -6.83 4.99
CA LEU A 173 -15.00 -7.52 3.76
C LEU A 173 -15.73 -8.86 3.65
N GLN A 174 -15.85 -9.59 4.76
CA GLN A 174 -16.60 -10.84 4.83
C GLN A 174 -18.12 -10.60 4.95
N GLU A 175 -18.55 -9.69 5.82
CA GLU A 175 -19.96 -9.50 6.17
C GLU A 175 -20.76 -8.65 5.18
N ARG A 176 -20.13 -7.71 4.48
CA ARG A 176 -20.82 -6.63 3.73
C ARG A 176 -20.51 -6.65 2.24
N LEU A 177 -19.25 -6.77 1.82
CA LEU A 177 -18.91 -6.69 0.38
C LEU A 177 -19.68 -7.71 -0.49
N PRO A 178 -19.87 -8.99 -0.11
CA PRO A 178 -20.58 -9.97 -0.95
C PRO A 178 -22.02 -9.59 -1.32
N LYS A 179 -22.65 -8.69 -0.53
CA LYS A 179 -24.00 -8.15 -0.80
C LYS A 179 -24.02 -7.14 -1.95
N TYR A 180 -22.87 -6.56 -2.30
CA TYR A 180 -22.74 -5.44 -3.24
C TYR A 180 -21.71 -5.68 -4.36
N GLU A 181 -20.84 -6.68 -4.24
CA GLU A 181 -19.76 -7.01 -5.18
C GLU A 181 -20.23 -7.06 -6.64
N LYS A 182 -21.34 -7.76 -6.91
CA LYS A 182 -21.93 -7.84 -8.26
C LYS A 182 -22.41 -6.49 -8.79
N HIS A 183 -22.81 -5.55 -7.93
CA HIS A 183 -23.17 -4.19 -8.34
C HIS A 183 -21.91 -3.38 -8.68
N PHE A 184 -20.83 -3.51 -7.89
CA PHE A 184 -19.54 -2.91 -8.21
C PHE A 184 -18.97 -3.45 -9.52
N GLN A 185 -18.96 -4.77 -9.73
CA GLN A 185 -18.53 -5.42 -10.99
C GLN A 185 -19.37 -4.99 -12.20
N THR A 186 -20.68 -4.84 -12.04
CA THR A 186 -21.58 -4.36 -13.10
C THR A 186 -21.27 -2.90 -13.47
N ALA A 187 -21.12 -2.03 -12.48
CA ALA A 187 -20.83 -0.61 -12.72
C ALA A 187 -19.41 -0.41 -13.30
N ALA A 188 -18.42 -1.11 -12.75
CA ALA A 188 -17.05 -1.18 -13.25
C ALA A 188 -16.96 -1.50 -14.75
N LYS A 189 -17.70 -2.52 -15.19
CA LYS A 189 -17.73 -2.94 -16.59
C LYS A 189 -18.39 -1.90 -17.51
N ALA A 190 -19.37 -1.14 -17.01
CA ALA A 190 -20.02 -0.08 -17.79
C ALA A 190 -19.13 1.16 -17.93
N GLU A 191 -18.49 1.58 -16.83
CA GLU A 191 -17.71 2.82 -16.73
C GLU A 191 -16.20 2.63 -17.03
N GLN A 192 -15.76 1.41 -17.33
CA GLN A 192 -14.36 1.03 -17.62
C GLN A 192 -13.37 1.36 -16.47
N VAL A 193 -13.79 1.08 -15.22
CA VAL A 193 -13.01 1.29 -13.98
C VAL A 193 -12.83 -0.06 -13.27
N ASP A 194 -11.75 -0.26 -12.50
CA ASP A 194 -11.60 -1.45 -11.66
C ASP A 194 -12.69 -1.50 -10.56
N TRP A 195 -13.41 -2.61 -10.45
CA TRP A 195 -14.51 -2.76 -9.50
C TRP A 195 -14.07 -2.66 -8.04
N ARG A 196 -12.81 -3.00 -7.76
CA ARG A 196 -12.21 -2.95 -6.43
C ARG A 196 -11.91 -1.51 -6.03
N LEU A 197 -11.61 -0.64 -6.99
CA LEU A 197 -11.48 0.80 -6.74
C LEU A 197 -12.86 1.41 -6.41
N LEU A 198 -13.90 1.03 -7.15
CA LEU A 198 -15.27 1.45 -6.84
C LEU A 198 -15.74 0.95 -5.46
N ALA A 199 -15.39 -0.29 -5.11
CA ALA A 199 -15.64 -0.85 -3.79
C ALA A 199 -14.86 -0.12 -2.69
N ALA A 200 -13.60 0.25 -2.93
CA ALA A 200 -12.78 1.05 -2.01
C ALA A 200 -13.37 2.46 -1.76
N ILE A 201 -13.88 3.13 -2.81
CA ILE A 201 -14.63 4.40 -2.68
C ILE A 201 -15.88 4.18 -1.80
N GLY A 202 -16.70 3.18 -2.13
CA GLY A 202 -17.92 2.87 -1.36
C GLY A 202 -17.66 2.45 0.09
N TYR A 203 -16.47 1.92 0.40
CA TYR A 203 -16.04 1.69 1.78
C TYR A 203 -15.69 3.01 2.48
N GLN A 204 -14.86 3.86 1.85
CA GLN A 204 -14.48 5.14 2.44
C GLN A 204 -15.69 6.07 2.69
N GLU A 205 -16.70 6.01 1.82
CA GLU A 205 -17.89 6.86 1.92
C GLU A 205 -18.92 6.35 2.97
N SER A 206 -19.12 5.04 3.11
CA SER A 206 -20.21 4.51 3.95
C SER A 206 -19.88 3.26 4.78
N LEU A 207 -18.67 2.71 4.69
CA LEU A 207 -18.33 1.36 5.17
C LEU A 207 -19.27 0.28 4.56
N TRP A 208 -19.64 0.46 3.29
CA TRP A 208 -20.65 -0.31 2.55
C TRP A 208 -22.05 -0.35 3.22
N GLN A 209 -22.58 0.83 3.58
CA GLN A 209 -23.90 0.97 4.20
C GLN A 209 -24.82 1.88 3.37
N PRO A 210 -25.81 1.34 2.63
CA PRO A 210 -26.66 2.15 1.75
C PRO A 210 -27.63 3.09 2.52
N GLY A 211 -27.86 2.86 3.82
CA GLY A 211 -28.71 3.71 4.65
C GLY A 211 -28.05 5.00 5.16
N VAL A 212 -26.75 5.23 4.92
CA VAL A 212 -26.03 6.37 5.51
C VAL A 212 -26.54 7.71 4.97
N THR A 213 -26.62 8.70 5.86
CA THR A 213 -27.00 10.09 5.57
C THR A 213 -26.15 11.02 6.43
N SER A 214 -25.51 12.02 5.83
CA SER A 214 -24.73 13.02 6.56
C SER A 214 -25.55 14.25 6.97
N LYS A 215 -24.99 15.05 7.88
CA LYS A 215 -25.46 16.41 8.20
C LYS A 215 -25.35 17.39 7.02
N THR A 216 -24.52 17.09 6.02
CA THR A 216 -24.36 17.88 4.78
C THR A 216 -25.28 17.42 3.64
N GLY A 217 -26.17 16.45 3.88
CA GLY A 217 -27.21 16.05 2.94
C GLY A 217 -26.78 15.07 1.84
N VAL A 218 -25.52 14.61 1.84
CA VAL A 218 -25.09 13.44 1.06
C VAL A 218 -25.64 12.15 1.66
N ARG A 219 -25.99 11.18 0.80
CA ARG A 219 -26.68 9.94 1.18
C ARG A 219 -26.29 8.76 0.29
N GLY A 220 -26.43 7.55 0.84
CA GLY A 220 -26.25 6.30 0.10
C GLY A 220 -24.87 5.68 0.24
N LEU A 221 -24.68 4.52 -0.39
CA LEU A 221 -23.46 3.73 -0.31
C LEU A 221 -22.24 4.48 -0.87
N MET A 222 -22.43 5.27 -1.93
CA MET A 222 -21.42 6.16 -2.54
C MET A 222 -21.58 7.64 -2.14
N MET A 223 -22.39 7.93 -1.10
CA MET A 223 -22.61 9.27 -0.53
C MET A 223 -22.86 10.39 -1.56
N LEU A 224 -23.79 10.16 -2.48
CA LEU A 224 -24.12 11.12 -3.53
C LEU A 224 -24.85 12.35 -2.96
N THR A 225 -24.51 13.53 -3.48
CA THR A 225 -25.33 14.74 -3.32
C THR A 225 -26.65 14.59 -4.09
N GLN A 226 -27.63 15.45 -3.86
CA GLN A 226 -28.88 15.40 -4.63
C GLN A 226 -28.68 15.79 -6.11
N SER A 227 -27.86 16.81 -6.39
CA SER A 227 -27.55 17.23 -7.76
C SER A 227 -26.70 16.21 -8.51
N THR A 228 -25.69 15.61 -7.85
CA THR A 228 -24.91 14.49 -8.42
C THR A 228 -25.81 13.29 -8.74
N ALA A 229 -26.71 12.92 -7.82
CA ALA A 229 -27.66 11.83 -8.07
C ALA A 229 -28.58 12.11 -9.26
N GLN A 230 -29.14 13.32 -9.35
CA GLN A 230 -29.97 13.72 -10.49
C GLN A 230 -29.20 13.70 -11.82
N ALA A 231 -27.99 14.28 -11.87
CA ALA A 231 -27.15 14.30 -13.06
C ALA A 231 -26.72 12.89 -13.52
N MET A 232 -26.56 11.94 -12.59
CA MET A 232 -26.18 10.55 -12.87
C MET A 232 -27.37 9.61 -13.12
N GLY A 233 -28.62 10.08 -12.99
CA GLY A 233 -29.83 9.28 -13.20
C GLY A 233 -30.27 8.42 -12.01
N VAL A 234 -29.79 8.72 -10.79
CA VAL A 234 -30.16 8.02 -9.55
C VAL A 234 -31.46 8.59 -8.99
N SER A 235 -32.53 7.80 -9.04
CA SER A 235 -33.84 8.16 -8.48
C SER A 235 -33.93 7.90 -6.97
N ASN A 236 -33.25 6.87 -6.46
CA ASN A 236 -33.15 6.58 -5.04
C ASN A 236 -31.70 6.45 -4.58
N ARG A 237 -31.19 7.44 -3.84
CA ARG A 237 -29.84 7.41 -3.27
C ARG A 237 -29.62 6.31 -2.23
N LEU A 238 -30.68 5.82 -1.58
CA LEU A 238 -30.60 4.77 -0.56
C LEU A 238 -30.73 3.36 -1.16
N ASP A 239 -30.97 3.24 -2.46
CA ASP A 239 -30.83 1.96 -3.15
C ASP A 239 -29.34 1.69 -3.43
N ALA A 240 -28.84 0.54 -2.96
CA ALA A 240 -27.41 0.22 -3.04
C ALA A 240 -26.91 0.13 -4.49
N LYS A 241 -27.72 -0.44 -5.39
CA LYS A 241 -27.36 -0.62 -6.80
C LYS A 241 -27.29 0.73 -7.52
N GLN A 242 -28.33 1.56 -7.40
CA GLN A 242 -28.33 2.90 -8.00
C GLN A 242 -27.24 3.79 -7.42
N SER A 243 -27.01 3.74 -6.10
CA SER A 243 -25.95 4.50 -5.45
C SER A 243 -24.56 4.12 -6.01
N ILE A 244 -24.29 2.83 -6.17
CA ILE A 244 -23.05 2.32 -6.78
C ILE A 244 -22.93 2.75 -8.25
N GLN A 245 -23.99 2.57 -9.06
CA GLN A 245 -23.97 2.96 -10.47
C GLN A 245 -23.74 4.46 -10.66
N GLY A 246 -24.44 5.31 -9.90
CA GLY A 246 -24.27 6.76 -9.97
C GLY A 246 -22.91 7.25 -9.45
N GLY A 247 -22.36 6.62 -8.40
CA GLY A 247 -21.01 6.93 -7.90
C GLY A 247 -19.92 6.52 -8.87
N ALA A 248 -20.04 5.35 -9.49
CA ALA A 248 -19.11 4.90 -10.53
C ALA A 248 -19.10 5.85 -11.74
N LYS A 249 -20.29 6.20 -12.26
CA LYS A 249 -20.44 7.13 -13.38
C LYS A 249 -19.93 8.53 -13.04
N TYR A 250 -20.17 9.02 -11.83
CA TYR A 250 -19.64 10.31 -11.40
C TYR A 250 -18.11 10.28 -11.28
N PHE A 251 -17.53 9.21 -10.75
CA PHE A 251 -16.08 9.05 -10.70
C PHE A 251 -15.45 8.98 -12.10
N ALA A 252 -16.05 8.21 -13.02
CA ALA A 252 -15.60 8.13 -14.41
C ALA A 252 -15.68 9.50 -15.12
N TYR A 253 -16.80 10.21 -15.00
CA TYR A 253 -16.95 11.58 -15.49
C TYR A 253 -15.89 12.53 -14.91
N VAL A 254 -15.67 12.51 -13.59
CA VAL A 254 -14.64 13.35 -12.94
C VAL A 254 -13.23 12.99 -13.43
N LYS A 255 -12.96 11.72 -13.73
CA LYS A 255 -11.68 11.24 -14.30
C LYS A 255 -11.52 11.58 -15.79
N GLU A 256 -12.61 11.65 -16.54
CA GLU A 256 -12.63 12.09 -17.93
C GLU A 256 -12.31 13.59 -18.03
N GLN A 257 -12.93 14.43 -17.19
CA GLN A 257 -12.73 15.89 -17.13
C GLN A 257 -11.34 16.36 -16.62
N LEU A 258 -10.37 15.44 -16.47
CA LEU A 258 -8.98 15.77 -16.16
C LEU A 258 -8.17 16.04 -17.44
N ASP A 259 -7.21 16.95 -17.33
CA ASP A 259 -6.22 17.28 -18.36
C ASP A 259 -5.47 16.03 -18.87
N ASP A 260 -5.38 15.83 -20.18
CA ASP A 260 -4.76 14.64 -20.81
C ASP A 260 -3.26 14.48 -20.51
N SER A 261 -2.59 15.57 -20.13
CA SER A 261 -1.21 15.50 -19.64
C SER A 261 -1.09 14.82 -18.26
N ILE A 262 -2.21 14.57 -17.57
CA ILE A 262 -2.30 13.76 -16.36
C ILE A 262 -2.48 12.28 -16.75
N GLN A 263 -1.39 11.54 -16.64
CA GLN A 263 -1.27 10.12 -16.96
C GLN A 263 -1.51 9.21 -15.75
N GLU A 264 -1.77 7.92 -15.97
CA GLU A 264 -1.95 6.95 -14.89
C GLU A 264 -0.61 6.58 -14.20
N PRO A 265 -0.61 6.17 -12.91
CA PRO A 265 -1.76 6.08 -12.01
C PRO A 265 -2.14 7.42 -11.36
N ASP A 266 -1.41 8.51 -11.63
CA ASP A 266 -1.66 9.82 -11.03
C ASP A 266 -3.06 10.37 -11.38
N ARG A 267 -3.55 10.11 -12.61
CA ARG A 267 -4.91 10.48 -13.06
C ARG A 267 -5.99 9.92 -12.15
N THR A 268 -5.92 8.63 -11.79
CA THR A 268 -6.86 8.00 -10.87
C THR A 268 -6.83 8.64 -9.47
N TRP A 269 -5.65 8.99 -8.94
CA TRP A 269 -5.53 9.62 -7.61
C TRP A 269 -6.01 11.07 -7.60
N LEU A 270 -5.75 11.82 -8.67
CA LEU A 270 -6.25 13.18 -8.86
C LEU A 270 -7.77 13.18 -9.09
N ALA A 271 -8.33 12.18 -9.78
CA ALA A 271 -9.78 12.02 -9.91
C ALA A 271 -10.47 11.76 -8.57
N LEU A 272 -9.90 10.90 -7.70
CA LEU A 272 -10.40 10.70 -6.34
C LEU A 272 -10.34 11.99 -5.49
N ALA A 273 -9.28 12.80 -5.63
CA ALA A 273 -9.21 14.09 -4.96
C ALA A 273 -10.31 15.05 -5.46
N SER A 274 -10.52 15.13 -6.78
CA SER A 274 -11.58 15.93 -7.38
C SER A 274 -12.99 15.42 -7.06
N TYR A 275 -13.19 14.12 -6.83
CA TYR A 275 -14.46 13.55 -6.37
C TYR A 275 -14.82 14.09 -4.97
N ASN A 276 -13.82 14.26 -4.10
CA ASN A 276 -14.00 14.72 -2.73
C ASN A 276 -14.04 16.26 -2.58
N ILE A 277 -13.19 17.01 -3.28
CA ILE A 277 -13.09 18.48 -3.14
C ILE A 277 -13.71 19.29 -4.28
N GLY A 278 -14.09 18.65 -5.39
CA GLY A 278 -14.50 19.31 -6.63
C GLY A 278 -13.30 19.78 -7.48
N SER A 279 -13.52 19.81 -8.80
CA SER A 279 -12.45 20.06 -9.78
C SER A 279 -11.82 21.45 -9.67
N GLY A 280 -12.58 22.49 -9.33
CA GLY A 280 -12.06 23.86 -9.19
C GLY A 280 -11.00 23.99 -8.08
N HIS A 281 -11.22 23.36 -6.93
CA HIS A 281 -10.22 23.34 -5.85
C HIS A 281 -9.03 22.42 -6.16
N LEU A 282 -9.20 21.37 -6.98
CA LEU A 282 -8.07 20.59 -7.48
C LEU A 282 -7.21 21.42 -8.46
N ASP A 283 -7.84 22.16 -9.37
CA ASP A 283 -7.16 23.07 -10.32
C ASP A 283 -6.38 24.17 -9.58
N ASP A 284 -6.97 24.77 -8.53
CA ASP A 284 -6.25 25.66 -7.61
C ASP A 284 -5.02 24.98 -6.98
N ALA A 285 -5.12 23.71 -6.56
CA ALA A 285 -3.99 22.98 -5.97
C ALA A 285 -2.91 22.61 -7.00
N ARG A 286 -3.28 22.32 -8.26
CA ARG A 286 -2.34 22.10 -9.38
C ARG A 286 -1.57 23.37 -9.69
N LYS A 287 -2.26 24.52 -9.79
CA LYS A 287 -1.64 25.83 -10.05
C LYS A 287 -0.73 26.28 -8.91
N LEU A 288 -1.09 25.98 -7.66
CA LEU A 288 -0.17 26.16 -6.53
C LEU A 288 1.08 25.28 -6.65
N ALA A 289 0.97 24.03 -7.12
CA ALA A 289 2.12 23.13 -7.30
C ALA A 289 3.08 23.69 -8.37
N GLU A 290 2.55 24.07 -9.53
CA GLU A 290 3.29 24.71 -10.62
C GLU A 290 3.98 26.01 -10.16
N SER A 291 3.28 26.86 -9.40
CA SER A 291 3.85 28.12 -8.86
C SER A 291 4.98 27.92 -7.84
N GLU A 292 5.09 26.72 -7.26
CA GLU A 292 6.14 26.32 -6.32
C GLU A 292 7.23 25.45 -6.99
N GLY A 293 7.23 25.34 -8.32
CA GLY A 293 8.20 24.56 -9.08
C GLY A 293 8.02 23.04 -9.00
N LEU A 294 6.84 22.58 -8.57
CA LEU A 294 6.46 21.17 -8.48
C LEU A 294 5.66 20.72 -9.71
N ASN A 295 5.50 19.41 -9.93
CA ASN A 295 4.81 18.90 -11.11
C ASN A 295 3.27 18.88 -10.91
N PRO A 296 2.47 19.69 -11.64
CA PRO A 296 1.01 19.76 -11.46
C PRO A 296 0.25 18.51 -11.94
N ASN A 297 0.94 17.54 -12.55
CA ASN A 297 0.38 16.29 -13.04
C ASN A 297 0.78 15.08 -12.18
N LYS A 298 1.52 15.28 -11.08
CA LYS A 298 1.88 14.23 -10.13
C LYS A 298 1.14 14.37 -8.82
N TRP A 299 0.43 13.31 -8.44
CA TRP A 299 -0.38 13.25 -7.23
C TRP A 299 0.45 13.60 -6.00
N LEU A 300 1.67 13.08 -5.90
CA LEU A 300 2.54 13.29 -4.73
C LEU A 300 3.02 14.74 -4.57
N ASP A 301 2.95 15.56 -5.63
CA ASP A 301 3.22 17.00 -5.56
C ASP A 301 1.95 17.79 -5.24
N VAL A 302 0.85 17.52 -5.93
CA VAL A 302 -0.47 18.16 -5.67
C VAL A 302 -0.97 17.85 -4.24
N LYS A 303 -0.69 16.65 -3.71
CA LYS A 303 -0.93 16.23 -2.31
C LYS A 303 -0.29 17.19 -1.29
N LYS A 304 0.88 17.77 -1.59
CA LYS A 304 1.56 18.75 -0.72
C LYS A 304 0.85 20.11 -0.72
N MET A 305 0.15 20.44 -1.81
CA MET A 305 -0.52 21.72 -2.00
C MET A 305 -1.95 21.74 -1.46
N LEU A 306 -2.70 20.64 -1.60
CA LEU A 306 -4.10 20.56 -1.17
C LEU A 306 -4.32 21.09 0.27
N PRO A 307 -3.56 20.71 1.31
CA PRO A 307 -3.76 21.23 2.67
C PRO A 307 -3.59 22.75 2.79
N ARG A 308 -2.82 23.39 1.89
CA ARG A 308 -2.61 24.84 1.88
C ARG A 308 -3.87 25.62 1.51
N LEU A 309 -4.84 25.01 0.81
CA LEU A 309 -6.15 25.63 0.53
C LEU A 309 -6.97 25.95 1.80
N SER A 310 -6.60 25.38 2.95
CA SER A 310 -7.20 25.74 4.24
C SER A 310 -6.61 27.02 4.86
N GLN A 311 -5.48 27.52 4.34
CA GLN A 311 -4.67 28.56 4.95
C GLN A 311 -4.77 29.88 4.17
N LYS A 312 -5.18 30.96 4.85
CA LYS A 312 -5.46 32.27 4.19
C LYS A 312 -4.28 32.84 3.38
N LYS A 313 -3.03 32.60 3.80
CA LYS A 313 -1.80 32.98 3.08
C LYS A 313 -1.73 32.43 1.64
N TRP A 314 -2.39 31.30 1.39
CA TRP A 314 -2.37 30.60 0.11
C TRP A 314 -3.72 30.73 -0.61
N TYR A 315 -4.84 30.38 0.04
CA TYR A 315 -6.15 30.37 -0.65
C TYR A 315 -6.60 31.76 -1.12
N SER A 316 -6.13 32.86 -0.52
CA SER A 316 -6.46 34.21 -1.01
C SER A 316 -5.79 34.57 -2.34
N LYS A 317 -5.00 33.67 -2.91
CA LYS A 317 -4.34 33.79 -4.23
C LYS A 317 -4.97 32.86 -5.29
N THR A 318 -5.93 32.03 -4.91
CA THR A 318 -6.51 30.99 -5.79
C THR A 318 -7.90 31.38 -6.27
N ARG A 319 -8.42 30.72 -7.31
CA ARG A 319 -9.65 31.14 -7.99
C ARG A 319 -10.91 30.80 -7.21
N TYR A 320 -10.93 29.64 -6.56
CA TYR A 320 -12.09 29.12 -5.82
C TYR A 320 -11.94 29.34 -4.31
N GLY A 321 -10.74 29.69 -3.84
CA GLY A 321 -10.49 30.12 -2.47
C GLY A 321 -10.44 28.98 -1.44
N TYR A 322 -10.97 29.24 -0.24
CA TYR A 322 -10.84 28.33 0.90
C TYR A 322 -11.46 26.96 0.63
N ALA A 323 -10.69 25.90 0.92
CA ALA A 323 -11.21 24.54 0.97
C ALA A 323 -10.46 23.69 2.01
N ARG A 324 -11.12 22.63 2.49
CA ARG A 324 -10.57 21.71 3.50
C ARG A 324 -9.60 20.69 2.92
N GLY A 325 -8.61 21.11 2.15
CA GLY A 325 -7.72 20.21 1.40
C GLY A 325 -6.82 19.24 2.20
N GLY A 326 -6.99 19.13 3.53
CA GLY A 326 -6.53 17.95 4.28
C GLY A 326 -7.46 16.74 4.11
N GLU A 327 -8.78 16.95 4.03
CA GLU A 327 -9.79 15.87 3.91
C GLU A 327 -9.57 15.00 2.64
N PRO A 328 -9.28 15.55 1.44
CA PRO A 328 -9.04 14.74 0.24
C PRO A 328 -7.71 13.98 0.30
N VAL A 329 -6.70 14.50 0.99
CA VAL A 329 -5.41 13.82 1.14
C VAL A 329 -5.57 12.53 1.93
N SER A 330 -6.35 12.57 3.01
CA SER A 330 -6.75 11.36 3.76
C SER A 330 -7.68 10.47 2.92
N PHE A 331 -8.70 11.03 2.27
CA PHE A 331 -9.64 10.29 1.43
C PHE A 331 -8.95 9.42 0.37
N VAL A 332 -8.01 10.00 -0.40
CA VAL A 332 -7.22 9.28 -1.41
C VAL A 332 -6.29 8.23 -0.78
N ALA A 333 -5.68 8.52 0.38
CA ALA A 333 -4.81 7.57 1.07
C ALA A 333 -5.59 6.35 1.60
N ASN A 334 -6.75 6.57 2.22
CA ASN A 334 -7.66 5.53 2.67
C ASN A 334 -8.11 4.64 1.50
N ILE A 335 -8.61 5.24 0.42
CA ILE A 335 -9.14 4.52 -0.75
C ILE A 335 -8.06 3.69 -1.44
N ARG A 336 -6.83 4.22 -1.56
CA ARG A 336 -5.70 3.44 -2.07
C ARG A 336 -5.41 2.22 -1.19
N ARG A 337 -5.33 2.39 0.14
CA ARG A 337 -5.10 1.26 1.05
C ARG A 337 -6.21 0.21 0.96
N TYR A 338 -7.49 0.60 0.93
CA TYR A 338 -8.61 -0.33 0.69
C TYR A 338 -8.54 -1.01 -0.67
N TYR A 339 -8.13 -0.29 -1.72
CA TYR A 339 -7.99 -0.82 -3.08
C TYR A 339 -6.85 -1.84 -3.19
N ASP A 340 -5.71 -1.60 -2.54
CA ASP A 340 -4.60 -2.56 -2.46
C ASP A 340 -5.04 -3.86 -1.77
N ILE A 341 -5.74 -3.74 -0.63
CA ILE A 341 -6.29 -4.88 0.13
C ILE A 341 -7.25 -5.70 -0.72
N LEU A 342 -8.20 -5.04 -1.38
CA LEU A 342 -9.15 -5.69 -2.27
C LEU A 342 -8.44 -6.32 -3.48
N THR A 343 -7.41 -5.68 -4.02
CA THR A 343 -6.62 -6.20 -5.13
C THR A 343 -5.90 -7.48 -4.74
N TRP A 344 -5.30 -7.53 -3.54
CA TRP A 344 -4.62 -8.70 -3.02
C TRP A 344 -5.58 -9.87 -2.72
N VAL A 345 -6.66 -9.63 -1.94
CA VAL A 345 -7.63 -10.68 -1.57
C VAL A 345 -8.36 -11.29 -2.79
N THR A 346 -8.43 -10.56 -3.91
CA THR A 346 -9.13 -11.01 -5.14
C THR A 346 -8.19 -11.48 -6.25
N GLN A 347 -6.87 -11.44 -6.07
CA GLN A 347 -5.98 -12.16 -6.96
C GLN A 347 -6.11 -13.67 -6.69
N PRO A 348 -6.04 -14.52 -7.73
CA PRO A 348 -5.85 -15.95 -7.51
C PRO A 348 -4.57 -16.18 -6.72
N GLN A 349 -4.65 -16.92 -5.61
CA GLN A 349 -3.47 -17.36 -4.86
C GLN A 349 -2.66 -18.34 -5.72
N MET A 350 -1.70 -17.82 -6.49
CA MET A 350 -0.86 -18.65 -7.38
C MET A 350 0.04 -19.62 -6.60
N GLU A 351 0.19 -19.42 -5.29
CA GLU A 351 1.01 -20.23 -4.38
C GLU A 351 0.21 -21.34 -3.67
N GLY A 352 -1.14 -21.34 -3.73
CA GLY A 352 -1.99 -22.33 -3.04
C GLY A 352 -2.09 -23.71 -3.71
N GLY A 353 -1.32 -23.96 -4.78
CA GLY A 353 -1.56 -25.05 -5.73
C GLY A 353 -0.45 -26.10 -5.91
N GLN A 354 0.73 -25.95 -5.28
CA GLN A 354 1.88 -26.84 -5.51
C GLN A 354 2.48 -27.47 -4.24
N VAL A 355 1.62 -28.12 -3.43
CA VAL A 355 2.08 -29.16 -2.49
C VAL A 355 2.01 -30.54 -3.18
N ALA A 356 2.75 -30.67 -4.29
CA ALA A 356 2.99 -31.94 -4.99
C ALA A 356 4.20 -31.81 -5.94
N GLU A 357 5.15 -32.75 -5.83
CA GLU A 357 6.24 -33.06 -6.77
C GLU A 357 7.17 -31.90 -7.20
N GLY A 358 8.38 -31.89 -6.64
CA GLY A 358 9.30 -30.75 -6.74
C GLY A 358 10.15 -30.67 -8.01
N SER A 359 10.48 -29.44 -8.39
CA SER A 359 11.64 -29.08 -9.22
C SER A 359 12.04 -27.63 -8.94
N LEU A 360 13.34 -27.32 -9.05
CA LEU A 360 13.92 -26.08 -8.52
C LEU A 360 13.31 -24.82 -9.15
N HIS A 361 12.94 -23.84 -8.32
CA HIS A 361 12.67 -22.49 -8.77
C HIS A 361 14.00 -21.78 -9.07
N VAL A 362 14.46 -21.83 -10.32
CA VAL A 362 15.62 -21.06 -10.78
C VAL A 362 15.13 -19.68 -11.24
N PRO A 363 15.67 -18.57 -10.72
CA PRO A 363 15.29 -17.23 -11.18
C PRO A 363 15.47 -17.09 -12.69
N GLY A 364 14.42 -16.63 -13.36
CA GLY A 364 14.39 -16.49 -14.82
C GLY A 364 15.37 -15.44 -15.33
N VAL A 365 16.60 -15.84 -15.63
CA VAL A 365 17.54 -15.02 -16.41
C VAL A 365 17.00 -14.95 -17.83
N ASP A 366 16.42 -13.81 -18.18
CA ASP A 366 16.12 -13.48 -19.58
C ASP A 366 17.44 -13.48 -20.37
N LYS A 367 17.51 -14.32 -21.40
CA LYS A 367 18.68 -14.45 -22.28
C LYS A 367 18.53 -13.65 -23.57
N THR A 368 17.40 -12.97 -23.77
CA THR A 368 17.29 -11.98 -24.82
C THR A 368 18.21 -10.81 -24.49
N ARG A 369 19.02 -10.38 -25.46
CA ARG A 369 19.66 -9.06 -25.37
C ARG A 369 18.57 -8.02 -25.57
N PRO A 370 18.48 -6.96 -24.74
CA PRO A 370 17.67 -5.81 -25.07
C PRO A 370 18.02 -5.30 -26.47
N SER A 371 17.01 -4.99 -27.28
CA SER A 371 17.20 -4.33 -28.56
C SER A 371 17.86 -2.96 -28.35
N GLU A 372 18.74 -2.55 -29.27
CA GLU A 372 19.40 -1.23 -29.27
C GLU A 372 18.44 -0.10 -29.65
N GLU A 373 17.36 0.07 -28.89
CA GLU A 373 16.54 1.27 -28.96
C GLU A 373 17.33 2.44 -28.37
N LYS A 374 17.63 3.42 -29.22
CA LYS A 374 18.35 4.64 -28.84
C LYS A 374 17.57 5.38 -27.76
N ALA A 375 18.28 5.86 -26.74
CA ALA A 375 17.68 6.62 -25.65
C ALA A 375 16.87 7.82 -26.22
N PRO A 376 15.61 8.01 -25.79
CA PRO A 376 14.81 9.15 -26.20
C PRO A 376 15.42 10.46 -25.64
N LEU A 377 15.34 11.51 -26.46
CA LEU A 377 15.72 12.89 -26.14
C LEU A 377 14.64 13.58 -25.29
#